data_AF-A0A8T5MZT2-F1
#
_entry.id   AF-A0A8T5MZT2-F1
#
_cell.length_a   1.000
_cell.length_b   1.000
_cell.length_c   1.000
_cell.angle_alpha   90.00
_cell.angle_beta   90.00
_cell.angle_gamma   90.00
#
_symmetry.space_group_name_H-M   'P 1'
#
loop_
_entity.id
_entity.type
_entity.pdbx_description
1 polymer ?
#
loop_
_entity_poly.entity_id
_entity_poly.type
_entity_poly.pdbx_seq_one_letter_code
_entity_poly.pdbx_strand_id
1 'polypeptide(L)'
;MKADNGKIECIEGIGGVVAKSIVAFFMDKKNREIVEKLREAGINLRSKAEKKLGILSGKRFVFTGELEKYSRAEAESIVDRLGGSFSSSVSRNVDYVVAGKESGSKYEKAKKLGIAIISEEEFDKLLHES
;
A
#
# COMPACT_ATOMS: atom_id res chain seq x y z
N MET A 1 23.92 10.43 2.74
CA MET A 1 22.77 9.54 2.93
C MET A 1 23.21 8.32 3.74
N LYS A 2 22.54 8.01 4.85
CA LYS A 2 22.71 6.74 5.58
C LYS A 2 21.49 5.87 5.31
N ALA A 3 21.70 4.66 4.81
CA ALA A 3 20.65 3.68 4.56
C ALA A 3 20.80 2.58 5.62
N ASP A 4 19.85 2.48 6.55
CA ASP A 4 19.84 1.46 7.61
C ASP A 4 19.03 0.26 7.14
N ASN A 5 19.66 -0.93 7.07
CA ASN A 5 19.01 -2.18 6.64
C ASN A 5 17.70 -2.44 7.38
N GLY A 6 17.68 -2.30 8.71
CA GLY A 6 16.51 -2.60 9.52
C GLY A 6 15.30 -1.69 9.26
N LYS A 7 15.48 -0.46 8.76
CA LYS A 7 14.35 0.42 8.39
C LYS A 7 13.79 0.11 7.01
N ILE A 8 14.63 -0.40 6.12
CA ILE A 8 14.28 -0.70 4.73
C ILE A 8 13.55 -2.04 4.63
N GLU A 9 13.93 -3.01 5.47
CA GLU A 9 13.24 -4.32 5.58
C GLU A 9 11.81 -4.20 6.13
N CYS A 10 11.47 -3.13 6.84
CA CYS A 10 10.12 -2.88 7.33
C CYS A 10 9.16 -2.34 6.26
N ILE A 11 9.66 -2.02 5.06
CA ILE A 11 8.82 -1.56 3.95
C ILE A 11 8.16 -2.77 3.29
N GLU A 12 6.82 -2.76 3.23
CA GLU A 12 6.03 -3.83 2.62
C GLU A 12 6.48 -4.06 1.15
N GLY A 13 6.90 -5.28 0.83
CA GLY A 13 7.44 -5.64 -0.49
C GLY A 13 8.98 -5.60 -0.61
N ILE A 14 9.70 -5.13 0.41
CA ILE A 14 11.17 -5.12 0.44
C ILE A 14 11.69 -6.17 1.41
N GLY A 15 12.16 -7.30 0.87
CA GLY A 15 12.83 -8.35 1.65
C GLY A 15 14.30 -8.01 1.96
N GLY A 16 14.93 -8.77 2.89
CA GLY A 16 16.31 -8.52 3.33
C GLY A 16 17.37 -8.51 2.22
N VAL A 17 17.14 -9.25 1.11
CA VAL A 17 18.02 -9.20 -0.07
C VAL A 17 17.96 -7.84 -0.76
N VAL A 18 16.74 -7.31 -0.96
CA VAL A 18 16.52 -6.01 -1.58
C VAL A 18 17.01 -4.89 -0.67
N ALA A 19 16.77 -5.00 0.64
CA ALA A 19 17.27 -4.04 1.62
C ALA A 19 18.81 -3.93 1.59
N LYS A 20 19.52 -5.07 1.58
CA LYS A 20 20.98 -5.11 1.47
C LYS A 20 21.48 -4.49 0.16
N SER A 21 20.81 -4.77 -0.96
CA SER A 21 21.17 -4.17 -2.25
C SER A 21 20.98 -2.65 -2.26
N ILE A 22 19.91 -2.14 -1.62
CA ILE A 22 19.68 -0.70 -1.48
C ILE A 22 20.79 -0.05 -0.64
N VAL A 23 21.15 -0.67 0.49
CA VAL A 23 22.24 -0.17 1.33
C VAL A 23 23.58 -0.18 0.57
N ALA A 24 23.89 -1.29 -0.12
CA ALA A 24 25.09 -1.40 -0.94
C ALA A 24 25.14 -0.33 -2.04
N PHE A 25 24.01 -0.07 -2.70
CA PHE A 25 23.88 0.98 -3.71
C PHE A 25 24.25 2.35 -3.14
N PHE A 26 23.70 2.72 -1.99
CA PHE A 26 23.99 4.02 -1.35
C PHE A 26 25.36 4.09 -0.66
N MET A 27 26.03 2.96 -0.41
CA MET A 27 27.40 2.92 0.10
C MET A 27 28.45 3.20 -0.99
N ASP A 28 28.13 2.91 -2.25
CA ASP A 28 28.98 3.27 -3.39
C ASP A 28 28.98 4.79 -3.64
N LYS A 29 30.18 5.37 -3.70
CA LYS A 29 30.40 6.80 -3.94
C LYS A 29 29.90 7.22 -5.32
N LYS A 30 30.08 6.37 -6.34
CA LYS A 30 29.67 6.66 -7.73
C LYS A 30 28.16 6.76 -7.86
N ASN A 31 27.42 5.88 -7.16
CA ASN A 31 25.97 5.92 -7.15
C ASN A 31 25.44 7.17 -6.43
N ARG A 32 26.08 7.58 -5.33
CA ARG A 32 25.73 8.85 -4.66
C ARG A 32 25.96 10.06 -5.57
N GLU A 33 27.06 10.08 -6.32
CA GLU A 33 27.34 11.14 -7.29
C GLU A 33 26.29 11.19 -8.41
N ILE A 34 25.81 10.04 -8.89
CA ILE A 34 24.71 9.98 -9.87
C ILE A 34 23.43 10.55 -9.26
N VAL A 35 23.06 10.16 -8.05
CA VAL A 35 21.85 10.66 -7.37
C VAL A 35 21.92 12.18 -7.15
N GLU A 36 23.06 12.73 -6.75
CA GLU A 36 23.23 14.18 -6.61
C GLU A 36 23.14 14.89 -7.96
N LYS A 37 23.75 14.35 -9.03
CA LYS A 37 23.61 14.93 -10.39
C LYS A 37 22.16 14.96 -10.86
N LEU A 38 21.39 13.91 -10.59
CA LEU A 38 19.96 13.86 -10.91
C LEU A 38 19.18 14.91 -10.09
N ARG A 39 19.56 15.11 -8.81
CA ARG A 39 18.96 16.14 -7.93
C ARG A 39 19.28 17.56 -8.40
N GLU A 40 20.53 17.82 -8.80
CA GLU A 40 20.99 19.08 -9.36
C GLU A 40 20.34 19.39 -10.72
N ALA A 41 20.07 18.35 -11.52
CA ALA A 41 19.31 18.46 -12.77
C ALA A 41 17.81 18.76 -12.55
N GLY A 42 17.36 18.96 -11.32
CA GLY A 42 15.98 19.34 -11.00
C GLY A 42 14.99 18.17 -11.03
N ILE A 43 15.45 16.92 -11.05
CA ILE A 43 14.57 15.76 -11.02
C ILE A 43 13.91 15.67 -9.64
N ASN A 44 12.59 15.82 -9.63
CA ASN A 44 11.81 15.73 -8.41
C ASN A 44 11.65 14.27 -7.97
N LEU A 45 12.50 13.84 -7.05
CA LEU A 45 12.46 12.51 -6.44
C LEU A 45 11.31 12.35 -5.42
N ARG A 46 10.53 13.40 -5.15
CA ARG A 46 9.33 13.33 -4.32
C ARG A 46 8.11 13.13 -5.20
N SER A 47 7.50 11.96 -5.12
CA SER A 47 6.11 11.80 -5.54
C SER A 47 5.25 12.72 -4.67
N LYS A 48 4.70 13.78 -5.27
CA LYS A 48 3.47 14.38 -4.73
C LYS A 48 2.39 13.37 -5.08
N ALA A 49 2.09 12.45 -4.16
CA ALA A 49 0.80 11.81 -4.19
C ALA A 49 -0.21 12.95 -3.99
N GLU A 50 -0.73 13.50 -5.10
CA GLU A 50 -1.93 14.31 -5.04
C GLU A 50 -2.97 13.40 -4.41
N LYS A 51 -3.33 13.69 -3.15
CA LYS A 51 -4.46 13.03 -2.52
C LYS A 51 -5.66 13.40 -3.37
N LYS A 52 -6.07 12.50 -4.26
CA LYS A 52 -7.37 12.61 -4.91
C LYS A 52 -8.38 12.69 -3.78
N LEU A 53 -8.98 13.86 -3.59
CA LEU A 53 -10.06 14.02 -2.64
C LEU A 53 -11.29 13.32 -3.24
N GLY A 54 -11.86 12.41 -2.46
CA GLY A 54 -12.96 11.55 -2.85
C GLY A 54 -13.53 10.84 -1.64
N ILE A 55 -14.65 10.14 -1.81
CA ILE A 55 -15.42 9.50 -0.73
C ILE A 55 -14.58 8.54 0.14
N LEU A 56 -13.51 7.95 -0.41
CA LEU A 56 -12.63 7.03 0.31
C LEU A 56 -11.33 7.69 0.81
N SER A 57 -11.25 9.02 0.78
CA SER A 57 -10.05 9.76 1.17
C SER A 57 -9.54 9.42 2.56
N GLY A 58 -8.27 9.02 2.62
CA GLY A 58 -7.60 8.68 3.87
C GLY A 58 -7.96 7.30 4.45
N LYS A 59 -8.82 6.52 3.76
CA LYS A 59 -9.12 5.14 4.13
C LYS A 59 -8.14 4.17 3.48
N ARG A 60 -7.79 3.12 4.23
CA ARG A 60 -6.96 1.99 3.78
C ARG A 60 -7.75 0.70 3.71
N PHE A 61 -7.71 0.07 2.54
CA PHE A 61 -8.41 -1.18 2.25
C PHE A 61 -7.43 -2.35 2.07
N VAL A 62 -7.84 -3.54 2.49
CA VAL A 62 -7.19 -4.80 2.14
C VAL A 62 -8.24 -5.75 1.58
N PHE A 63 -7.96 -6.34 0.42
CA PHE A 63 -8.85 -7.30 -0.22
C PHE A 63 -8.38 -8.72 0.05
N THR A 64 -9.25 -9.57 0.61
CA THR A 64 -8.96 -10.98 0.88
C THR A 64 -10.07 -11.88 0.39
N GLY A 65 -9.71 -13.10 -0.03
CA GLY A 65 -10.62 -14.02 -0.69
C GLY A 65 -10.79 -13.73 -2.18
N GLU A 66 -11.67 -14.50 -2.80
CA GLU A 66 -12.16 -14.30 -4.16
C GLU A 66 -13.37 -13.39 -4.12
N LEU A 67 -13.31 -12.31 -4.91
CA LEU A 67 -14.37 -11.33 -5.02
C LEU A 67 -15.31 -11.71 -6.18
N GLU A 68 -16.62 -11.66 -5.98
CA GLU A 68 -17.62 -12.08 -6.98
C GLU A 68 -17.96 -10.97 -7.98
N LYS A 69 -18.04 -9.72 -7.53
CA LYS A 69 -18.46 -8.58 -8.36
C LYS A 69 -17.31 -7.90 -9.09
N TYR A 70 -16.12 -7.91 -8.49
CA TYR A 70 -14.94 -7.21 -9.01
C TYR A 70 -13.74 -8.13 -9.00
N SER A 71 -12.86 -8.04 -10.00
CA SER A 71 -11.51 -8.56 -9.81
C SER A 71 -10.77 -7.74 -8.75
N ARG A 72 -9.79 -8.35 -8.08
CA ARG A 72 -8.94 -7.63 -7.11
C ARG A 72 -8.34 -6.35 -7.72
N ALA A 73 -7.88 -6.42 -8.96
CA ALA A 73 -7.28 -5.27 -9.65
C ALA A 73 -8.30 -4.15 -9.92
N GLU A 74 -9.54 -4.49 -10.25
CA GLU A 74 -10.61 -3.50 -10.42
C GLU A 74 -10.97 -2.84 -9.09
N ALA A 75 -11.10 -3.62 -8.02
CA ALA A 75 -11.40 -3.09 -6.69
C ALA A 75 -10.30 -2.13 -6.20
N GLU A 76 -9.03 -2.48 -6.39
CA GLU A 76 -7.87 -1.63 -6.09
C GLU A 76 -7.91 -0.31 -6.90
N SER A 77 -8.22 -0.40 -8.19
CA SER A 77 -8.35 0.77 -9.08
C SER A 77 -9.51 1.68 -8.68
N ILE A 78 -10.65 1.12 -8.27
CA ILE A 78 -11.80 1.89 -7.76
C ILE A 78 -11.41 2.65 -6.50
N VAL A 79 -10.75 1.98 -5.54
CA VAL A 79 -10.29 2.61 -4.29
C VAL A 79 -9.33 3.76 -4.58
N ASP A 80 -8.34 3.56 -5.44
CA ASP A 80 -7.38 4.60 -5.81
C ASP A 80 -8.07 5.79 -6.51
N ARG A 81 -9.02 5.51 -7.42
CA ARG A 81 -9.79 6.54 -8.13
C ARG A 81 -10.61 7.39 -7.17
N LEU A 82 -11.14 6.80 -6.11
CA LEU A 82 -11.97 7.48 -5.11
C LEU A 82 -11.16 8.07 -3.95
N GLY A 83 -9.82 8.09 -4.06
CA GLY A 83 -8.93 8.74 -3.10
C GLY A 83 -8.53 7.89 -1.89
N GLY A 84 -8.96 6.63 -1.87
CA GLY A 84 -8.52 5.66 -0.88
C GLY A 84 -7.15 5.07 -1.24
N SER A 85 -6.62 4.27 -0.33
CA SER A 85 -5.40 3.51 -0.56
C SER A 85 -5.64 2.04 -0.25
N PHE A 86 -4.88 1.16 -0.88
CA PHE A 86 -4.98 -0.27 -0.65
C PHE A 86 -3.62 -0.86 -0.24
N SER A 87 -3.64 -1.97 0.50
CA SER A 87 -2.45 -2.74 0.88
C SER A 87 -2.74 -4.23 0.75
N SER A 88 -1.68 -5.00 0.54
CA SER A 88 -1.74 -6.46 0.48
C SER A 88 -1.71 -7.11 1.86
N SER A 89 -1.25 -6.37 2.89
CA SER A 89 -1.05 -6.83 4.25
C SER A 89 -2.10 -6.26 5.20
N VAL A 90 -2.61 -7.11 6.07
CA VAL A 90 -3.47 -6.68 7.18
C VAL A 90 -2.60 -6.19 8.33
N SER A 91 -2.70 -4.90 8.64
CA SER A 91 -2.01 -4.22 9.74
C SER A 91 -2.92 -3.20 10.42
N ARG A 92 -2.54 -2.71 11.61
CA ARG A 92 -3.36 -1.79 12.42
C ARG A 92 -3.66 -0.43 11.76
N ASN A 93 -2.97 -0.10 10.69
CA ASN A 93 -3.18 1.12 9.89
C ASN A 93 -4.20 0.91 8.76
N VAL A 94 -4.79 -0.28 8.64
CA VAL A 94 -5.85 -0.60 7.68
C VAL A 94 -7.19 -0.29 8.34
N ASP A 95 -8.05 0.44 7.62
CA ASP A 95 -9.38 0.79 8.09
C ASP A 95 -10.38 -0.34 7.83
N TYR A 96 -10.34 -0.92 6.62
CA TYR A 96 -11.29 -1.92 6.15
C TYR A 96 -10.61 -3.12 5.52
N VAL A 97 -11.10 -4.31 5.84
CA VAL A 97 -10.78 -5.56 5.15
C VAL A 97 -12.02 -6.01 4.40
N VAL A 98 -11.97 -5.97 3.07
CA VAL A 98 -13.03 -6.48 2.22
C VAL A 98 -12.83 -7.98 2.06
N ALA A 99 -13.76 -8.76 2.61
CA ALA A 99 -13.69 -10.21 2.66
C ALA A 99 -14.66 -10.84 1.64
N GLY A 100 -14.10 -11.43 0.59
CA GLY A 100 -14.82 -12.28 -0.36
C GLY A 100 -14.87 -13.74 0.11
N LYS A 101 -15.25 -14.64 -0.82
CA LYS A 101 -15.25 -16.09 -0.59
C LYS A 101 -13.84 -16.58 -0.25
N GLU A 102 -13.76 -17.54 0.67
CA GLU A 102 -12.48 -18.14 1.11
C GLU A 102 -11.43 -17.15 1.66
N SER A 103 -11.87 -16.10 2.35
CA SER A 103 -11.05 -15.00 2.86
C SER A 103 -9.98 -15.37 3.93
N GLY A 104 -9.94 -16.63 4.36
CA GLY A 104 -8.76 -17.33 4.88
C GLY A 104 -7.97 -16.64 6.00
N SER A 105 -6.64 -16.69 5.91
CA SER A 105 -5.69 -16.28 6.95
C SER A 105 -5.63 -14.76 7.21
N LYS A 106 -6.04 -13.92 6.25
CA LYS A 106 -6.11 -12.46 6.42
C LYS A 106 -7.37 -12.04 7.17
N TYR A 107 -8.49 -12.74 6.99
CA TYR A 107 -9.73 -12.53 7.77
C TYR A 107 -9.47 -12.72 9.27
N GLU A 108 -8.84 -13.84 9.63
CA GLU A 108 -8.49 -14.14 11.03
C GLU A 108 -7.52 -13.11 11.61
N LYS A 109 -6.57 -12.62 10.81
CA LYS A 109 -5.64 -11.56 11.23
C LYS A 109 -6.37 -10.23 11.47
N ALA A 110 -7.32 -9.88 10.61
CA ALA A 110 -8.13 -8.67 10.75
C ALA A 110 -8.97 -8.71 12.04
N LYS A 111 -9.62 -9.85 12.30
CA LYS A 111 -10.41 -10.09 13.51
C LYS A 111 -9.57 -9.97 14.79
N LYS A 112 -8.35 -10.54 14.80
CA LYS A 112 -7.41 -10.42 15.93
C LYS A 112 -6.93 -8.99 16.18
N LEU A 113 -6.82 -8.21 15.12
CA LEU A 113 -6.39 -6.80 15.20
C LEU A 113 -7.54 -5.83 15.46
N GLY A 114 -8.79 -6.30 15.47
CA GLY A 114 -9.98 -5.47 15.66
C GLY A 114 -10.25 -4.52 14.49
N ILE A 115 -9.80 -4.89 13.28
CA ILE A 115 -10.02 -4.10 12.07
C ILE A 115 -11.43 -4.39 11.52
N ALA A 116 -12.10 -3.38 10.97
CA ALA A 116 -13.43 -3.54 10.40
C ALA A 116 -13.36 -4.47 9.18
N ILE A 117 -14.13 -5.56 9.21
CA ILE A 117 -14.26 -6.50 8.10
C ILE A 117 -15.61 -6.24 7.45
N ILE A 118 -15.61 -5.99 6.15
CA ILE A 118 -16.82 -5.68 5.38
C ILE A 118 -16.98 -6.65 4.20
N SER A 119 -18.21 -6.90 3.78
CA SER A 119 -18.51 -7.68 2.59
C SER A 119 -18.33 -6.86 1.31
N GLU A 120 -18.39 -7.51 0.14
CA GLU A 120 -18.43 -6.80 -1.15
C GLU A 120 -19.66 -5.91 -1.29
N GLU A 121 -20.82 -6.31 -0.76
CA GLU A 121 -22.02 -5.47 -0.78
C GLU A 121 -21.87 -4.23 0.10
N GLU A 122 -21.18 -4.34 1.23
CA GLU A 122 -20.88 -3.21 2.09
C GLU A 122 -19.83 -2.29 1.47
N PHE A 123 -18.83 -2.87 0.80
CA PHE A 123 -17.88 -2.10 0.00
C PHE A 123 -18.61 -1.29 -1.08
N ASP A 124 -19.51 -1.92 -1.83
CA ASP A 124 -20.34 -1.27 -2.86
C ASP A 124 -21.18 -0.11 -2.30
N LYS A 125 -21.76 -0.27 -1.10
CA LYS A 125 -22.47 0.82 -0.40
C LYS A 125 -21.54 1.99 -0.10
N LEU A 126 -20.31 1.75 0.36
CA LEU A 126 -19.32 2.80 0.60
C LEU A 126 -18.93 3.54 -0.69
N LEU A 127 -18.98 2.88 -1.85
CA LEU A 127 -18.72 3.51 -3.15
C LEU A 127 -19.85 4.45 -3.59
N HIS A 128 -21.05 4.28 -3.03
CA HIS A 128 -22.27 4.96 -3.44
C HIS A 128 -22.86 5.88 -2.36
N GLU A 129 -22.30 5.90 -1.15
CA GLU A 129 -22.62 6.92 -0.14
C GLU A 129 -22.12 8.29 -0.60
N SER A 130 -23.06 9.20 -0.83
CA SER A 130 -22.85 10.62 -1.16
C SER A 130 -23.28 11.52 -0.01
#